data_AF-S8E4Q0-F1
#
_entry.id   AF-S8E4Q0-F1
#
_cell.length_a   1.000
_cell.length_b   1.000
_cell.length_c   1.000
_cell.angle_alpha   90.00
_cell.angle_beta   90.00
_cell.angle_gamma   90.00
#
_symmetry.space_group_name_H-M   'P 1'
#
loop_
_entity.id
_entity.type
_entity.pdbx_description
1 polymer ?
#
loop_
_entity_poly.entity_id
_entity_poly.type
_entity_poly.pdbx_seq_one_letter_code
_entity_poly.pdbx_strand_id
1 'polypeptide(L)'
;PNMITLTGAMFLATSAFIGYLYSPQLDSPPPRWVPFAHGLLLFLYQTFDAVDGKQARRTNSSSPLGELFDHGCDALACAFESLAFGSSAMCGATTFWFWVISAVTFYFATWESYFTHTLILPAINGPTEGLMLIYTIHFFTAIVGSLWWVQPLGQSIPLLSWIPYLTEVTMNKAVLLLMIAFGVTPTVSFNVYNVYKIVQARNGSMARALAMLYPFLLLLGGVLVWDYLSPSDLMGDYPHLVILGIGLAFGFMVGRMILAHLCDEPKGLKTNMCMALLYLPLAIANALTASLNDGVPLVGEFWITFGFFAYSGTECVRI
;
A
#
# COMPACT_ATOMS: atom_id res chain seq x y z
N PRO A 1 15.84 19.18 0.39
CA PRO A 1 15.42 17.83 -0.05
C PRO A 1 14.15 17.38 0.66
N ASN A 2 14.16 17.25 1.98
CA ASN A 2 13.01 16.75 2.74
C ASN A 2 11.72 17.58 2.57
N MET A 3 11.83 18.90 2.32
CA MET A 3 10.66 19.72 1.99
C MET A 3 10.03 19.34 0.63
N ILE A 4 10.86 18.94 -0.34
CA ILE A 4 10.40 18.44 -1.65
C ILE A 4 9.67 17.12 -1.44
N THR A 5 10.29 16.18 -0.71
CA THR A 5 9.67 14.92 -0.28
C THR A 5 8.31 15.14 0.39
N LEU A 6 8.26 16.00 1.40
CA LEU A 6 7.02 16.30 2.13
C LEU A 6 5.96 16.91 1.20
N THR A 7 6.36 17.83 0.32
CA THR A 7 5.43 18.43 -0.65
C THR A 7 4.87 17.36 -1.60
N GLY A 8 5.70 16.43 -2.05
CA GLY A 8 5.29 15.27 -2.81
C GLY A 8 4.26 14.43 -2.07
N ALA A 9 4.56 14.05 -0.82
CA ALA A 9 3.66 13.28 0.03
C ALA A 9 2.30 14.00 0.25
N MET A 10 2.31 15.33 0.39
CA MET A 10 1.09 16.12 0.54
C MET A 10 0.20 16.09 -0.72
N PHE A 11 0.76 15.92 -1.92
CA PHE A 11 -0.06 15.71 -3.12
C PHE A 11 -0.86 14.41 -3.03
N LEU A 12 -0.24 13.31 -2.57
CA LEU A 12 -0.93 12.03 -2.39
C LEU A 12 -1.95 12.09 -1.25
N ALA A 13 -1.62 12.72 -0.13
CA ALA A 13 -2.57 12.93 0.97
C ALA A 13 -3.80 13.74 0.51
N THR A 14 -3.58 14.79 -0.29
CA THR A 14 -4.65 15.58 -0.92
C THR A 14 -5.47 14.72 -1.89
N SER A 15 -4.81 13.89 -2.69
CA SER A 15 -5.44 12.95 -3.61
C SER A 15 -6.37 11.99 -2.86
N ALA A 16 -5.89 11.32 -1.82
CA ALA A 16 -6.69 10.41 -0.99
C ALA A 16 -7.86 11.14 -0.33
N PHE A 17 -7.66 12.37 0.16
CA PHE A 17 -8.73 13.17 0.76
C PHE A 17 -9.83 13.55 -0.24
N ILE A 18 -9.48 13.91 -1.48
CA ILE A 18 -10.47 14.10 -2.55
C ILE A 18 -11.25 12.81 -2.78
N GLY A 19 -10.57 11.66 -2.80
CA GLY A 19 -11.21 10.35 -2.92
C GLY A 19 -12.24 10.09 -1.82
N TYR A 20 -11.90 10.41 -0.56
CA TYR A 20 -12.82 10.31 0.57
C TYR A 20 -14.08 11.18 0.42
N LEU A 21 -13.94 12.41 -0.08
CA LEU A 21 -15.07 13.33 -0.26
C LEU A 21 -16.04 12.92 -1.37
N TYR A 22 -15.51 12.36 -2.47
CA TYR A 22 -16.30 12.06 -3.67
C TYR A 22 -16.63 10.59 -3.89
N SER A 23 -15.97 9.68 -3.16
CA SER A 23 -16.20 8.24 -3.21
C SER A 23 -15.90 7.61 -1.83
N PRO A 24 -16.75 7.87 -0.82
CA PRO A 24 -16.50 7.45 0.56
C PRO A 24 -16.43 5.93 0.77
N GLN A 25 -17.12 5.14 -0.05
CA GLN A 25 -17.03 3.67 -0.04
C GLN A 25 -16.18 3.12 -1.20
N LEU A 26 -15.59 3.99 -2.03
CA LEU A 26 -14.78 3.63 -3.20
C LEU A 26 -15.53 2.79 -4.26
N ASP A 27 -16.85 2.72 -4.20
CA ASP A 27 -17.73 1.86 -5.01
C ASP A 27 -18.71 2.65 -5.88
N SER A 28 -18.66 3.98 -5.79
CA SER A 28 -19.52 4.92 -6.51
C SER A 28 -18.68 5.80 -7.44
N PRO A 29 -19.18 6.13 -8.64
CA PRO A 29 -18.40 6.85 -9.64
C PRO A 29 -18.20 8.31 -9.20
N PRO A 30 -16.96 8.76 -8.95
CA PRO A 30 -16.73 10.17 -8.67
C PRO A 30 -16.90 11.03 -9.95
N PRO A 31 -17.09 12.35 -9.83
CA PRO A 31 -17.07 13.26 -10.97
C PRO A 31 -15.77 13.13 -11.76
N ARG A 32 -15.81 13.24 -13.09
CA ARG A 32 -14.65 12.99 -13.98
C ARG A 32 -13.40 13.83 -13.68
N TRP A 33 -13.55 15.00 -13.07
CA TRP A 33 -12.40 15.82 -12.67
C TRP A 33 -11.62 15.19 -11.50
N VAL A 34 -12.23 14.31 -10.69
CA VAL A 34 -11.59 13.64 -9.55
C VAL A 34 -10.51 12.66 -10.03
N PRO A 35 -10.77 11.69 -10.93
CA PRO A 35 -9.70 10.89 -11.55
C PRO A 35 -8.64 11.75 -12.24
N PHE A 36 -9.01 12.85 -12.90
CA PHE A 36 -8.02 13.77 -13.48
C PHE A 36 -7.10 14.38 -12.41
N ALA A 37 -7.67 14.83 -11.29
CA ALA A 37 -6.93 15.37 -10.17
C ALA A 37 -6.02 14.30 -9.54
N HIS A 38 -6.49 13.07 -9.34
CA HIS A 38 -5.66 11.95 -8.87
C HIS A 38 -4.44 11.74 -9.77
N GLY A 39 -4.64 11.66 -11.09
CA GLY A 39 -3.54 11.51 -12.05
C GLY A 39 -2.54 12.67 -12.00
N LEU A 40 -3.02 13.91 -11.92
CA LEU A 40 -2.16 15.09 -11.83
C LEU A 40 -1.35 15.10 -10.53
N LEU A 41 -1.98 14.80 -9.39
CA LEU A 41 -1.33 14.78 -8.09
C LEU A 41 -0.29 13.66 -7.99
N LEU A 42 -0.58 12.48 -8.55
CA LEU A 42 0.38 11.38 -8.61
C LEU A 42 1.58 11.71 -9.52
N PHE A 43 1.33 12.33 -10.68
CA PHE A 43 2.40 12.80 -11.56
C PHE A 43 3.32 13.82 -10.85
N LEU A 44 2.73 14.76 -10.11
CA LEU A 44 3.50 15.73 -9.31
C LEU A 44 4.29 15.03 -8.20
N TYR A 45 3.69 14.08 -7.48
CA TYR A 45 4.40 13.28 -6.48
C TYR A 45 5.61 12.56 -7.09
N GLN A 46 5.44 11.79 -8.16
CA GLN A 46 6.54 11.08 -8.82
C GLN A 46 7.66 12.04 -9.23
N THR A 47 7.28 13.22 -9.74
CA THR A 47 8.27 14.23 -10.15
C THR A 47 9.07 14.76 -8.95
N PHE A 48 8.41 15.00 -7.82
CA PHE A 48 9.04 15.55 -6.62
C PHE A 48 9.94 14.51 -5.95
N ASP A 49 9.46 13.28 -5.83
CA ASP A 49 10.21 12.09 -5.41
C ASP A 49 11.49 11.93 -6.25
N ALA A 50 11.39 11.88 -7.58
CA ALA A 50 12.56 11.73 -8.44
C ALA A 50 13.57 12.90 -8.41
N VAL A 51 13.20 14.06 -7.84
CA VAL A 51 14.02 15.28 -7.78
C VAL A 51 14.68 15.48 -6.41
N ASP A 52 14.12 14.95 -5.33
CA ASP A 52 14.58 15.29 -3.98
C ASP A 52 16.02 14.81 -3.69
N GLY A 53 16.38 13.60 -4.09
CA GLY A 53 17.70 13.01 -3.93
C GLY A 53 18.70 13.61 -4.91
N LYS A 54 18.25 14.01 -6.11
CA LYS A 54 19.06 14.81 -7.04
C LYS A 54 19.41 16.16 -6.43
N GLN A 55 18.43 16.80 -5.80
CA GLN A 55 18.64 18.05 -5.09
C GLN A 55 19.56 17.86 -3.89
N ALA A 56 19.38 16.79 -3.09
CA ALA A 56 20.24 16.49 -1.95
C ALA A 56 21.72 16.36 -2.34
N ARG A 57 22.00 15.65 -3.45
CA ARG A 57 23.35 15.54 -4.01
C ARG A 57 23.85 16.88 -4.53
N ARG A 58 23.02 17.66 -5.23
CA ARG A 58 23.40 18.98 -5.75
C ARG A 58 23.76 19.97 -4.65
N THR A 59 23.07 19.93 -3.51
CA THR A 59 23.27 20.84 -2.38
C THR A 59 24.19 20.28 -1.30
N ASN A 60 24.83 19.12 -1.52
CA ASN A 60 25.64 18.41 -0.52
C ASN A 60 24.94 18.22 0.83
N SER A 61 23.63 17.91 0.80
CA SER A 61 22.79 17.77 1.98
C SER A 61 22.15 16.38 2.09
N SER A 62 22.76 15.35 1.51
CA SER A 62 22.35 13.95 1.68
C SER A 62 22.58 13.49 3.11
N SER A 63 21.63 12.76 3.70
CA SER A 63 21.73 12.25 5.07
C SER A 63 20.89 10.99 5.28
N PRO A 64 21.23 10.13 6.26
CA PRO A 64 20.41 8.96 6.63
C PRO A 64 18.97 9.34 7.03
N LEU A 65 18.80 10.48 7.72
CA LEU A 65 17.48 10.99 8.06
C LEU A 65 16.66 11.37 6.81
N GLY A 66 17.33 11.94 5.80
CA GLY A 66 16.69 12.23 4.51
C GLY A 66 16.19 10.96 3.83
N GLU A 67 17.00 9.90 3.80
CA GLU A 67 16.62 8.59 3.24
C GLU A 67 15.47 7.93 4.02
N LEU A 68 15.52 7.97 5.36
CA LEU A 68 14.44 7.46 6.21
C LEU A 68 13.13 8.20 5.94
N PHE A 69 13.19 9.53 5.81
CA PHE A 69 12.02 10.36 5.59
C PHE A 69 11.41 10.14 4.19
N ASP A 70 12.26 10.02 3.17
CA ASP A 70 11.89 9.79 1.77
C ASP A 70 11.16 8.46 1.60
N HIS A 71 11.83 7.36 1.89
CA HIS A 71 11.24 6.04 1.81
C HIS A 71 10.06 5.84 2.79
N GLY A 72 10.04 6.58 3.91
CA GLY A 72 8.90 6.61 4.83
C GLY A 72 7.65 7.22 4.18
N CYS A 73 7.83 8.30 3.40
CA CYS A 73 6.75 8.88 2.60
C CYS A 73 6.30 7.92 1.50
N ASP A 74 7.22 7.23 0.83
CA ASP A 74 6.89 6.23 -0.20
C ASP A 74 6.10 5.04 0.37
N ALA A 75 6.39 4.63 1.59
CA ALA A 75 5.62 3.58 2.25
C ALA A 75 4.16 4.01 2.49
N LEU A 76 3.93 5.27 2.86
CA LEU A 76 2.58 5.83 3.02
C LEU A 76 1.90 6.07 1.66
N ALA A 77 2.67 6.34 0.60
CA ALA A 77 2.18 6.48 -0.76
C ALA A 77 1.41 5.22 -1.21
N CYS A 78 1.84 4.03 -0.78
CA CYS A 78 1.10 2.78 -1.04
C CYS A 78 -0.37 2.88 -0.62
N ALA A 79 -0.68 3.47 0.54
CA ALA A 79 -2.04 3.61 1.05
C ALA A 79 -2.80 4.74 0.37
N PHE A 80 -2.20 5.93 0.29
CA PHE A 80 -2.84 7.09 -0.33
C PHE A 80 -3.20 6.83 -1.80
N GLU A 81 -2.27 6.23 -2.54
CA GLU A 81 -2.47 5.93 -3.95
C GLU A 81 -3.48 4.81 -4.16
N SER A 82 -3.49 3.79 -3.28
CA SER A 82 -4.52 2.76 -3.36
C SER A 82 -5.92 3.33 -3.17
N LEU A 83 -6.11 4.30 -2.28
CA LEU A 83 -7.40 4.99 -2.10
C LEU A 83 -7.80 5.82 -3.33
N ALA A 84 -6.85 6.56 -3.90
CA ALA A 84 -7.08 7.33 -5.14
C ALA A 84 -7.44 6.41 -6.31
N PHE A 85 -6.70 5.32 -6.49
CA PHE A 85 -6.96 4.29 -7.49
C PHE A 85 -8.32 3.63 -7.26
N GLY A 86 -8.62 3.23 -6.03
CA GLY A 86 -9.90 2.63 -5.65
C GLY A 86 -11.08 3.53 -5.98
N SER A 87 -10.95 4.83 -5.74
CA SER A 87 -11.96 5.83 -6.10
C SER A 87 -12.12 5.95 -7.62
N SER A 88 -11.02 5.98 -8.37
CA SER A 88 -11.06 6.09 -9.82
C SER A 88 -11.65 4.84 -10.49
N ALA A 89 -11.22 3.66 -10.04
CA ALA A 89 -11.58 2.37 -10.62
C ALA A 89 -12.78 1.69 -9.95
N MET A 90 -13.49 2.39 -9.04
CA MET A 90 -14.64 1.89 -8.30
C MET A 90 -14.38 0.49 -7.71
N CYS A 91 -13.31 0.36 -6.93
CA CYS A 91 -12.87 -0.93 -6.41
C CYS A 91 -13.60 -1.38 -5.14
N GLY A 92 -14.28 -0.48 -4.42
CA GLY A 92 -14.93 -0.78 -3.14
C GLY A 92 -13.95 -1.44 -2.15
N ALA A 93 -14.42 -2.50 -1.47
CA ALA A 93 -13.59 -3.36 -0.62
C ALA A 93 -12.37 -3.98 -1.34
N THR A 94 -12.42 -4.16 -2.67
CA THR A 94 -11.28 -4.70 -3.45
C THR A 94 -10.09 -3.74 -3.45
N THR A 95 -10.27 -2.48 -3.06
CA THR A 95 -9.16 -1.52 -2.87
C THR A 95 -8.11 -2.04 -1.89
N PHE A 96 -8.52 -2.82 -0.88
CA PHE A 96 -7.58 -3.50 0.01
C PHE A 96 -6.54 -4.33 -0.75
N TRP A 97 -6.93 -5.06 -1.79
CA TRP A 97 -6.00 -5.88 -2.57
C TRP A 97 -5.07 -5.04 -3.45
N PHE A 98 -5.51 -3.88 -3.94
CA PHE A 98 -4.62 -2.92 -4.61
C PHE A 98 -3.56 -2.37 -3.64
N TRP A 99 -3.94 -2.11 -2.40
CA TRP A 99 -2.98 -1.79 -1.35
C TRP A 99 -2.03 -2.94 -1.06
N VAL A 100 -2.53 -4.18 -0.95
CA VAL A 100 -1.69 -5.37 -0.70
C VAL A 100 -0.62 -5.53 -1.79
N ILE A 101 -0.96 -5.41 -3.08
CA ILE A 101 0.04 -5.58 -4.15
C ILE A 101 1.11 -4.49 -4.12
N SER A 102 0.74 -3.25 -3.77
CA SER A 102 1.68 -2.13 -3.59
C SER A 102 2.57 -2.35 -2.35
N ALA A 103 1.96 -2.65 -1.21
CA ALA A 103 2.66 -2.89 0.04
C ALA A 103 3.61 -4.09 -0.03
N VAL A 104 3.20 -5.21 -0.64
CA VAL A 104 4.05 -6.40 -0.85
C VAL A 104 5.27 -6.05 -1.70
N THR A 105 5.07 -5.40 -2.85
CA THR A 105 6.19 -5.07 -3.74
C THR A 105 7.17 -4.11 -3.06
N PHE A 106 6.67 -3.10 -2.37
CA PHE A 106 7.49 -2.15 -1.63
C PHE A 106 8.23 -2.81 -0.45
N TYR A 107 7.54 -3.59 0.39
CA TYR A 107 8.16 -4.26 1.54
C TYR A 107 9.26 -5.21 1.14
N PHE A 108 9.08 -5.98 0.05
CA PHE A 108 10.13 -6.87 -0.45
C PHE A 108 11.32 -6.09 -1.04
N ALA A 109 11.11 -4.92 -1.64
CA ALA A 109 12.20 -4.07 -2.11
C ALA A 109 12.97 -3.44 -0.94
N THR A 110 12.28 -2.99 0.12
CA THR A 110 12.91 -2.52 1.37
C THR A 110 13.69 -3.65 2.04
N TRP A 111 13.09 -4.84 2.11
CA TRP A 111 13.73 -6.04 2.67
C TRP A 111 14.95 -6.46 1.85
N GLU A 112 14.89 -6.39 0.53
CA GLU A 112 16.06 -6.59 -0.33
C GLU A 112 17.15 -5.55 -0.02
N SER A 113 16.80 -4.26 0.00
CA SER A 113 17.71 -3.16 0.31
C SER A 113 18.42 -3.35 1.65
N TYR A 114 17.72 -3.86 2.66
CA TYR A 114 18.29 -4.20 3.96
C TYR A 114 19.47 -5.20 3.86
N PHE A 115 19.40 -6.20 2.97
CA PHE A 115 20.47 -7.19 2.78
C PHE A 115 21.54 -6.74 1.78
N THR A 116 21.15 -6.06 0.71
CA THR A 116 22.04 -5.57 -0.35
C THR A 116 22.80 -4.31 0.05
N HIS A 117 22.27 -3.54 1.01
CA HIS A 117 22.68 -2.18 1.37
C HIS A 117 22.51 -1.16 0.23
N THR A 118 21.72 -1.51 -0.79
CA THR A 118 21.40 -0.63 -1.92
C THR A 118 19.99 -0.92 -2.42
N LEU A 119 19.20 0.12 -2.66
CA LEU A 119 17.93 -0.02 -3.35
C LEU A 119 18.19 -0.39 -4.83
N ILE A 120 17.80 -1.59 -5.23
CA ILE A 120 17.99 -2.08 -6.59
C ILE A 120 16.78 -1.66 -7.44
N LEU A 121 17.00 -0.71 -8.35
CA LEU A 121 15.98 -0.26 -9.30
C LEU A 121 16.30 -0.81 -10.71
N PRO A 122 15.62 -1.88 -11.16
CA PRO A 122 15.76 -2.34 -12.54
C PRO A 122 15.23 -1.32 -13.55
N ALA A 123 15.55 -1.53 -14.84
CA ALA A 123 15.14 -0.64 -15.92
C ALA A 123 13.61 -0.46 -16.02
N ILE A 124 12.84 -1.45 -15.59
CA ILE A 124 11.39 -1.35 -15.37
C ILE A 124 11.16 -1.57 -13.88
N ASN A 125 10.69 -0.55 -13.18
CA ASN A 125 10.50 -0.57 -11.73
C ASN A 125 9.17 0.11 -11.33
N GLY A 126 8.75 -0.16 -10.09
CA GLY A 126 7.53 0.39 -9.52
C GLY A 126 7.53 1.94 -9.47
N PRO A 127 8.55 2.57 -8.86
CA PRO A 127 8.60 4.04 -8.69
C PRO A 127 8.54 4.83 -10.01
N THR A 128 9.04 4.26 -11.12
CA THR A 128 9.06 4.94 -12.43
C THR A 128 7.91 4.49 -13.32
N GLU A 129 7.98 3.27 -13.88
CA GLU A 129 6.98 2.77 -14.83
C GLU A 129 5.64 2.45 -14.16
N GLY A 130 5.67 1.95 -12.93
CA GLY A 130 4.46 1.63 -12.17
C GLY A 130 3.62 2.87 -11.87
N LEU A 131 4.21 3.91 -11.27
CA LEU A 131 3.50 5.16 -11.00
C LEU A 131 3.04 5.85 -12.29
N MET A 132 3.84 5.78 -13.37
CA MET A 132 3.45 6.27 -14.69
C MET A 132 2.22 5.59 -15.25
N LEU A 133 2.17 4.26 -15.17
CA LEU A 133 1.01 3.49 -15.58
C LEU A 133 -0.23 3.94 -14.78
N ILE A 134 -0.08 4.12 -13.47
CA ILE A 134 -1.20 4.48 -12.59
C ILE A 134 -1.75 5.89 -12.90
N TYR A 135 -0.91 6.93 -13.03
CA TYR A 135 -1.45 8.26 -13.39
C TYR A 135 -2.01 8.29 -14.81
N THR A 136 -1.49 7.47 -15.73
CA THR A 136 -2.05 7.34 -17.07
C THR A 136 -3.43 6.70 -17.01
N ILE A 137 -3.61 5.68 -16.16
CA ILE A 137 -4.90 5.06 -15.87
C ILE A 137 -5.88 6.08 -15.29
N HIS A 138 -5.45 6.95 -14.38
CA HIS A 138 -6.28 8.03 -13.85
C HIS A 138 -6.78 8.99 -14.93
N PHE A 139 -5.88 9.46 -15.81
CA PHE A 139 -6.27 10.33 -16.93
C PHE A 139 -7.19 9.62 -17.91
N PHE A 140 -6.92 8.34 -18.22
CA PHE A 140 -7.81 7.53 -19.03
C PHE A 140 -9.20 7.41 -18.40
N THR A 141 -9.27 7.17 -17.10
CA THR A 141 -10.52 7.07 -16.33
C THR A 141 -11.30 8.38 -16.34
N ALA A 142 -10.62 9.53 -16.31
CA ALA A 142 -11.28 10.83 -16.46
C ALA A 142 -12.02 10.98 -17.80
N ILE A 143 -11.52 10.32 -18.86
CA ILE A 143 -12.11 10.35 -20.20
C ILE A 143 -13.27 9.36 -20.30
N VAL A 144 -13.04 8.08 -19.96
CA VAL A 144 -14.06 7.02 -20.12
C VAL A 144 -15.11 7.01 -19.03
N GLY A 145 -14.78 7.50 -17.83
CA GLY A 145 -15.59 7.46 -16.63
C GLY A 145 -15.39 6.18 -15.82
N SER A 146 -15.55 6.29 -14.50
CA SER A 146 -15.26 5.20 -13.55
C SER A 146 -16.12 3.94 -13.73
N LEU A 147 -17.34 4.08 -14.26
CA LEU A 147 -18.22 2.94 -14.54
C LEU A 147 -17.63 1.94 -15.54
N TRP A 148 -16.66 2.36 -16.37
CA TRP A 148 -15.93 1.46 -17.26
C TRP A 148 -15.21 0.33 -16.51
N TRP A 149 -14.76 0.59 -15.28
CA TRP A 149 -13.98 -0.37 -14.49
C TRP A 149 -14.79 -1.52 -13.88
N VAL A 150 -16.09 -1.29 -13.65
CA VAL A 150 -17.00 -2.29 -13.07
C VAL A 150 -17.79 -3.04 -14.14
N GLN A 151 -17.60 -2.71 -15.42
CA GLN A 151 -18.16 -3.48 -16.52
C GLN A 151 -17.38 -4.79 -16.71
N PRO A 152 -18.06 -5.85 -17.21
CA PRO A 152 -17.39 -7.04 -17.71
C PRO A 152 -16.26 -6.72 -18.70
N LEU A 153 -15.18 -7.49 -18.65
CA LEU A 153 -13.99 -7.28 -19.48
C LEU A 153 -14.33 -7.26 -20.97
N GLY A 154 -15.19 -8.18 -21.42
CA GLY A 154 -15.64 -8.26 -22.81
C GLY A 154 -16.45 -7.05 -23.30
N GLN A 155 -17.08 -6.29 -22.39
CA GLN A 155 -17.75 -5.03 -22.72
C GLN A 155 -16.75 -3.87 -22.79
N SER A 156 -15.79 -3.86 -21.87
CA SER A 156 -14.76 -2.82 -21.78
C SER A 156 -13.75 -2.89 -22.93
N ILE A 157 -13.42 -4.11 -23.38
CA ILE A 157 -12.55 -4.40 -24.53
C ILE A 157 -13.30 -5.33 -25.49
N PRO A 158 -14.06 -4.78 -26.47
CA PRO A 158 -14.88 -5.57 -27.38
C PRO A 158 -14.09 -6.63 -28.19
N LEU A 159 -12.79 -6.43 -28.40
CA LEU A 159 -11.93 -7.42 -29.06
C LEU A 159 -11.82 -8.75 -28.28
N LEU A 160 -12.07 -8.74 -26.98
CA LEU A 160 -12.02 -9.92 -26.10
C LEU A 160 -13.41 -10.52 -25.83
N SER A 161 -14.47 -9.96 -26.43
CA SER A 161 -15.86 -10.34 -26.15
C SER A 161 -16.20 -11.79 -26.58
N TRP A 162 -15.39 -12.40 -27.43
CA TRP A 162 -15.59 -13.76 -27.93
C TRP A 162 -15.10 -14.85 -26.96
N ILE A 163 -14.43 -14.49 -25.86
CA ILE A 163 -13.93 -15.44 -24.87
C ILE A 163 -14.98 -15.59 -23.74
N PRO A 164 -15.69 -16.73 -23.64
CA PRO A 164 -16.86 -16.87 -22.75
C PRO A 164 -16.54 -16.71 -21.25
N TYR A 165 -15.32 -17.01 -20.83
CA TYR A 165 -14.91 -16.89 -19.42
C TYR A 165 -14.58 -15.44 -19.00
N LEU A 166 -14.45 -14.51 -19.95
CA LEU A 166 -14.14 -13.09 -19.67
C LEU A 166 -15.38 -12.23 -19.42
N THR A 167 -16.59 -12.81 -19.47
CA THR A 167 -17.84 -12.08 -19.24
C THR A 167 -18.17 -11.90 -17.75
N GLU A 168 -17.56 -12.67 -16.85
CA GLU A 168 -17.84 -12.61 -15.41
C GLU A 168 -16.81 -11.77 -14.63
N VAL A 169 -15.67 -11.47 -15.24
CA VAL A 169 -14.59 -10.70 -14.60
C VAL A 169 -14.74 -9.23 -14.95
N THR A 170 -14.93 -8.39 -13.94
CA THR A 170 -14.94 -6.93 -14.09
C THR A 170 -13.55 -6.41 -14.42
N MET A 171 -13.46 -5.30 -15.14
CA MET A 171 -12.17 -4.74 -15.57
C MET A 171 -11.22 -4.44 -14.41
N ASN A 172 -11.70 -3.90 -13.29
CA ASN A 172 -10.87 -3.66 -12.09
C ASN A 172 -10.24 -4.96 -11.55
N LYS A 173 -11.00 -6.06 -11.48
CA LYS A 173 -10.49 -7.38 -11.06
C LYS A 173 -9.51 -7.95 -12.07
N ALA A 174 -9.77 -7.77 -13.37
CA ALA A 174 -8.84 -8.19 -14.41
C ALA A 174 -7.49 -7.45 -14.29
N VAL A 175 -7.51 -6.13 -14.09
CA VAL A 175 -6.29 -5.34 -13.87
C VAL A 175 -5.56 -5.76 -12.61
N LEU A 176 -6.26 -6.03 -11.50
CA LEU A 176 -5.64 -6.57 -10.29
C LEU A 176 -4.90 -7.88 -10.57
N LEU A 177 -5.54 -8.84 -11.25
CA LEU A 177 -4.93 -10.12 -11.61
C LEU A 177 -3.72 -9.96 -12.54
N LEU A 178 -3.80 -9.05 -13.52
CA LEU A 178 -2.69 -8.75 -14.42
C LEU A 178 -1.51 -8.11 -13.68
N MET A 179 -1.77 -7.19 -12.75
CA MET A 179 -0.72 -6.58 -11.91
C MET A 179 -0.06 -7.62 -11.01
N ILE A 180 -0.81 -8.58 -10.47
CA ILE A 180 -0.24 -9.70 -9.70
C ILE A 180 0.67 -10.57 -10.58
N ALA A 181 0.18 -10.97 -11.75
CA ALA A 181 0.88 -11.89 -12.64
C ALA A 181 2.15 -11.27 -13.24
N PHE A 182 2.08 -10.02 -13.70
CA PHE A 182 3.15 -9.38 -14.49
C PHE A 182 3.94 -8.31 -13.72
N GLY A 183 3.41 -7.78 -12.62
CA GLY A 183 4.10 -6.82 -11.76
C GLY A 183 4.65 -7.49 -10.51
N VAL A 184 3.75 -7.91 -9.61
CA VAL A 184 4.10 -8.40 -8.26
C VAL A 184 4.94 -9.66 -8.32
N THR A 185 4.51 -10.67 -9.08
CA THR A 185 5.16 -11.98 -9.10
C THR A 185 6.62 -11.87 -9.58
N PRO A 186 6.94 -11.20 -10.70
CA PRO A 186 8.33 -10.98 -11.09
C PRO A 186 9.13 -10.19 -10.04
N THR A 187 8.60 -9.06 -9.55
CA THR A 187 9.31 -8.21 -8.57
C THR A 187 9.68 -8.98 -7.31
N VAL A 188 8.71 -9.65 -6.69
CA VAL A 188 8.95 -10.45 -5.48
C VAL A 188 9.93 -11.59 -5.76
N SER A 189 9.81 -12.25 -6.91
CA SER A 189 10.73 -13.34 -7.30
C SER A 189 12.18 -12.86 -7.41
N PHE A 190 12.40 -11.69 -8.02
CA PHE A 190 13.74 -11.10 -8.12
C PHE A 190 14.28 -10.66 -6.75
N ASN A 191 13.46 -10.02 -5.91
CA ASN A 191 13.86 -9.59 -4.57
C ASN A 191 14.28 -10.79 -3.72
N VAL A 192 13.50 -11.88 -3.73
CA VAL A 192 13.83 -13.14 -3.03
C VAL A 192 15.11 -13.76 -3.58
N TYR A 193 15.27 -13.81 -4.90
CA TYR A 193 16.48 -14.35 -5.54
C TYR A 193 17.74 -13.57 -5.14
N ASN A 194 17.67 -12.24 -5.16
CA ASN A 194 18.80 -11.37 -4.81
C ASN A 194 19.18 -11.50 -3.32
N VAL A 195 18.19 -11.51 -2.42
CA VAL A 195 18.45 -11.76 -0.99
C VAL A 195 19.04 -13.15 -0.78
N TYR A 196 18.50 -14.18 -1.44
CA TYR A 196 19.05 -15.54 -1.36
C TYR A 196 20.53 -15.58 -1.73
N LYS A 197 20.93 -14.94 -2.84
CA LYS A 197 22.34 -14.87 -3.26
C LYS A 197 23.23 -14.24 -2.20
N ILE A 198 22.81 -13.12 -1.61
CA ILE A 198 23.61 -12.41 -0.59
C ILE A 198 23.69 -13.21 0.70
N VAL A 199 22.57 -13.79 1.13
CA VAL A 199 22.52 -14.61 2.34
C VAL A 199 23.45 -15.82 2.19
N GLN A 200 23.44 -16.50 1.03
CA GLN A 200 24.33 -17.62 0.77
C GLN A 200 25.80 -17.18 0.70
N ALA A 201 26.11 -16.09 0.00
CA ALA A 201 27.47 -15.56 -0.10
C ALA A 201 28.06 -15.17 1.27
N ARG A 202 27.21 -14.79 2.23
CA ARG A 202 27.60 -14.42 3.60
C ARG A 202 27.51 -15.60 4.60
N ASN A 203 27.28 -16.84 4.15
CA ASN A 203 27.01 -18.00 5.01
C ASN A 203 25.90 -17.73 6.05
N GLY A 204 24.90 -16.93 5.68
CA GLY A 204 23.76 -16.56 6.51
C GLY A 204 22.62 -17.59 6.45
N SER A 205 21.57 -17.36 7.25
CA SER A 205 20.38 -18.22 7.28
C SER A 205 19.22 -17.56 6.54
N MET A 206 18.75 -18.19 5.46
CA MET A 206 17.57 -17.71 4.73
C MET A 206 16.30 -17.74 5.60
N ALA A 207 16.19 -18.71 6.50
CA ALA A 207 15.08 -18.76 7.46
C ALA A 207 15.03 -17.52 8.36
N ARG A 208 16.20 -17.02 8.82
CA ARG A 208 16.26 -15.77 9.59
C ARG A 208 15.94 -14.54 8.74
N ALA A 209 16.32 -14.54 7.45
CA ALA A 209 15.96 -13.47 6.53
C ALA A 209 14.45 -13.41 6.30
N LEU A 210 13.82 -14.56 6.04
CA LEU A 210 12.36 -14.69 5.87
C LEU A 210 11.59 -14.36 7.16
N ALA A 211 12.14 -14.64 8.34
CA ALA A 211 11.52 -14.27 9.61
C ALA A 211 11.33 -12.74 9.78
N MET A 212 12.07 -11.90 9.05
CA MET A 212 11.85 -10.45 9.02
C MET A 212 10.55 -10.04 8.32
N LEU A 213 9.97 -10.92 7.50
CA LEU A 213 8.70 -10.70 6.81
C LEU A 213 7.50 -11.00 7.72
N TYR A 214 7.72 -11.68 8.85
CA TYR A 214 6.66 -12.15 9.74
C TYR A 214 5.74 -11.04 10.29
N PRO A 215 6.25 -9.87 10.75
CA PRO A 215 5.37 -8.81 11.23
C PRO A 215 4.37 -8.33 10.16
N PHE A 216 4.81 -8.17 8.92
CA PHE A 216 3.94 -7.77 7.81
C PHE A 216 2.91 -8.85 7.47
N LEU A 217 3.31 -10.13 7.45
CA LEU A 217 2.37 -11.24 7.26
C LEU A 217 1.30 -11.31 8.37
N LEU A 218 1.68 -11.03 9.62
CA LEU A 218 0.74 -10.96 10.73
C LEU A 218 -0.20 -9.76 10.64
N LEU A 219 0.27 -8.62 10.12
CA LEU A 219 -0.59 -7.46 9.86
C LEU A 219 -1.67 -7.84 8.84
N LEU A 220 -1.28 -8.41 7.70
CA LEU A 220 -2.20 -8.84 6.65
C LEU A 220 -3.20 -9.89 7.16
N GLY A 221 -2.68 -10.96 7.78
CA GLY A 221 -3.52 -12.04 8.30
C GLY A 221 -4.44 -11.57 9.42
N GLY A 222 -3.95 -10.72 10.32
CA GLY A 222 -4.73 -10.19 11.44
C GLY A 222 -5.87 -9.28 10.99
N VAL A 223 -5.64 -8.41 9.99
CA VAL A 223 -6.70 -7.56 9.42
C VAL A 223 -7.74 -8.41 8.67
N LEU A 224 -7.32 -9.42 7.91
CA LEU A 224 -8.26 -10.33 7.24
C LEU A 224 -9.09 -11.15 8.23
N VAL A 225 -8.47 -11.63 9.32
CA VAL A 225 -9.18 -12.32 10.40
C VAL A 225 -10.16 -11.38 11.10
N TRP A 226 -9.77 -10.13 11.35
CA TRP A 226 -10.65 -9.14 11.95
C TRP A 226 -11.85 -8.84 11.05
N ASP A 227 -11.64 -8.57 9.76
CA ASP A 227 -12.71 -8.36 8.78
C ASP A 227 -13.65 -9.56 8.68
N TYR A 228 -13.10 -10.78 8.58
CA TYR A 228 -13.91 -12.01 8.53
C TYR A 228 -14.77 -12.25 9.78
N LEU A 229 -14.28 -11.87 10.96
CA LEU A 229 -14.99 -12.05 12.23
C LEU A 229 -15.91 -10.88 12.57
N SER A 230 -15.72 -9.72 11.93
CA SER A 230 -16.48 -8.51 12.24
C SER A 230 -17.96 -8.72 11.89
N PRO A 231 -18.89 -8.22 12.72
CA PRO A 231 -20.32 -8.22 12.39
C PRO A 231 -20.66 -7.25 11.24
N SER A 232 -19.72 -6.38 10.85
CA SER A 232 -19.83 -5.46 9.71
C SER A 232 -18.85 -5.84 8.60
N ASP A 233 -19.14 -5.41 7.36
CA ASP A 233 -18.17 -5.47 6.26
C ASP A 233 -17.18 -4.30 6.44
N LEU A 234 -16.08 -4.49 7.18
CA LEU A 234 -15.18 -3.38 7.54
C LEU A 234 -14.57 -2.72 6.30
N MET A 235 -14.18 -3.54 5.32
CA MET A 235 -13.59 -3.05 4.08
C MET A 235 -14.62 -2.38 3.17
N GLY A 236 -15.90 -2.74 3.26
CA GLY A 236 -17.00 -2.06 2.56
C GLY A 236 -17.47 -0.78 3.27
N ASP A 237 -17.65 -0.83 4.58
CA ASP A 237 -18.24 0.24 5.38
C ASP A 237 -17.23 1.35 5.71
N TYR A 238 -15.96 0.98 5.97
CA TYR A 238 -14.90 1.89 6.41
C TYR A 238 -13.58 1.77 5.60
N PRO A 239 -13.59 1.67 4.25
CA PRO A 239 -12.40 1.40 3.45
C PRO A 239 -11.26 2.39 3.70
N HIS A 240 -11.57 3.69 3.80
CA HIS A 240 -10.56 4.72 4.04
C HIS A 240 -9.88 4.56 5.40
N LEU A 241 -10.65 4.31 6.48
CA LEU A 241 -10.07 4.13 7.81
C LEU A 241 -9.23 2.86 7.89
N VAL A 242 -9.71 1.76 7.29
CA VAL A 242 -8.96 0.50 7.24
C VAL A 242 -7.66 0.69 6.47
N ILE A 243 -7.71 1.21 5.24
CA ILE A 243 -6.53 1.36 4.37
C ILE A 243 -5.53 2.37 4.93
N LEU A 244 -5.99 3.49 5.51
CA LEU A 244 -5.09 4.43 6.19
C LEU A 244 -4.48 3.81 7.46
N GLY A 245 -5.26 3.09 8.26
CA GLY A 245 -4.77 2.44 9.47
C GLY A 245 -3.71 1.38 9.18
N ILE A 246 -3.94 0.50 8.19
CA ILE A 246 -2.96 -0.50 7.75
C ILE A 246 -1.78 0.17 7.03
N GLY A 247 -2.00 1.25 6.30
CA GLY A 247 -0.96 2.06 5.66
C GLY A 247 0.01 2.68 6.66
N LEU A 248 -0.50 3.22 7.76
CA LEU A 248 0.31 3.77 8.86
C LEU A 248 1.06 2.67 9.62
N ALA A 249 0.41 1.53 9.90
CA ALA A 249 1.06 0.37 10.51
C ALA A 249 2.18 -0.17 9.60
N PHE A 250 1.94 -0.19 8.30
CA PHE A 250 2.91 -0.58 7.28
C PHE A 250 4.08 0.41 7.18
N GLY A 251 3.79 1.72 7.10
CA GLY A 251 4.81 2.76 7.13
C GLY A 251 5.68 2.66 8.38
N PHE A 252 5.09 2.31 9.52
CA PHE A 252 5.85 2.04 10.73
C PHE A 252 6.82 0.85 10.56
N MET A 253 6.33 -0.29 10.05
CA MET A 253 7.18 -1.48 9.85
C MET A 253 8.32 -1.22 8.86
N VAL A 254 8.03 -0.55 7.75
CA VAL A 254 9.05 -0.13 6.77
C VAL A 254 10.07 0.78 7.44
N GLY A 255 9.63 1.84 8.11
CA GLY A 255 10.53 2.80 8.74
C GLY A 255 11.44 2.15 9.79
N ARG A 256 10.93 1.20 10.58
CA ARG A 256 11.76 0.39 11.49
C ARG A 256 12.77 -0.50 10.74
N MET A 257 12.41 -1.05 9.58
CA MET A 257 13.35 -1.82 8.76
C MET A 257 14.47 -0.95 8.18
N ILE A 258 14.13 0.24 7.71
CA ILE A 258 15.09 1.22 7.19
C ILE A 258 15.99 1.73 8.31
N LEU A 259 15.43 2.09 9.46
CA LEU A 259 16.22 2.51 10.62
C LEU A 259 17.17 1.39 11.07
N ALA A 260 16.70 0.14 11.10
CA ALA A 260 17.56 -0.98 11.44
C ALA A 260 18.71 -1.19 10.44
N HIS A 261 18.49 -0.87 9.16
CA HIS A 261 19.55 -0.84 8.15
C HIS A 261 20.53 0.33 8.39
N LEU A 262 20.02 1.54 8.61
CA LEU A 262 20.83 2.76 8.74
C LEU A 262 21.62 2.85 10.05
N CYS A 263 21.10 2.27 11.12
CA CYS A 263 21.67 2.34 12.47
C CYS A 263 22.27 1.03 12.97
N ASP A 264 22.35 0.00 12.11
CA ASP A 264 22.83 -1.35 12.47
C ASP A 264 22.11 -1.95 13.70
N GLU A 265 20.80 -1.69 13.85
CA GLU A 265 20.01 -2.21 14.97
C GLU A 265 19.86 -3.75 14.93
N PRO A 266 19.49 -4.39 16.07
CA PRO A 266 19.25 -5.82 16.13
C PRO A 266 18.21 -6.31 15.12
N LYS A 267 18.58 -7.34 14.35
CA LYS A 267 17.77 -7.88 13.24
C LYS A 267 16.49 -8.59 13.70
N GLY A 268 15.48 -8.63 12.81
CA GLY A 268 14.29 -9.46 12.99
C GLY A 268 13.28 -8.90 13.99
N LEU A 269 12.68 -9.76 14.82
CA LEU A 269 11.64 -9.39 15.79
C LEU A 269 12.11 -8.38 16.87
N LYS A 270 13.42 -8.14 16.97
CA LYS A 270 14.01 -7.16 17.90
C LYS A 270 13.96 -5.71 17.41
N THR A 271 13.52 -5.48 16.17
CA THR A 271 13.37 -4.15 15.55
C THR A 271 12.13 -3.37 16.01
N ASN A 272 11.39 -3.89 17.00
CA ASN A 272 10.11 -3.37 17.46
C ASN A 272 9.01 -3.24 16.37
N MET A 273 9.19 -3.83 15.18
CA MET A 273 8.17 -3.84 14.12
C MET A 273 6.82 -4.38 14.60
N CYS A 274 6.81 -5.34 15.53
CA CYS A 274 5.59 -5.91 16.09
C CYS A 274 4.75 -4.92 16.92
N MET A 275 5.27 -3.74 17.27
CA MET A 275 4.47 -2.69 17.93
C MET A 275 3.28 -2.29 17.06
N ALA A 276 3.40 -2.28 15.73
CA ALA A 276 2.28 -2.02 14.83
C ALA A 276 1.13 -3.05 14.94
N LEU A 277 1.35 -4.20 15.57
CA LEU A 277 0.35 -5.27 15.68
C LEU A 277 -0.46 -5.23 16.98
N LEU A 278 -0.06 -4.44 17.98
CA LEU A 278 -0.62 -4.55 19.35
C LEU A 278 -2.12 -4.24 19.44
N TYR A 279 -2.67 -3.47 18.50
CA TYR A 279 -4.09 -3.16 18.48
C TYR A 279 -4.94 -4.29 17.88
N LEU A 280 -4.40 -5.14 17.01
CA LEU A 280 -5.17 -6.18 16.31
C LEU A 280 -5.82 -7.20 17.25
N PRO A 281 -5.16 -7.71 18.33
CA PRO A 281 -5.83 -8.60 19.28
C PRO A 281 -7.07 -7.98 19.93
N LEU A 282 -7.04 -6.67 20.23
CA LEU A 282 -8.19 -5.96 20.79
C LEU A 282 -9.33 -5.91 19.76
N ALA A 283 -9.02 -5.58 18.52
CA ALA A 283 -10.00 -5.49 17.44
C ALA A 283 -10.66 -6.86 17.15
N ILE A 284 -9.85 -7.92 17.06
CA ILE A 284 -10.33 -9.30 16.90
C ILE A 284 -11.17 -9.74 18.10
N ALA A 285 -10.74 -9.45 19.33
CA ALA A 285 -11.52 -9.77 20.52
C ALA A 285 -12.87 -9.05 20.53
N ASN A 286 -12.94 -7.78 20.09
CA ASN A 286 -14.19 -7.04 19.95
C ASN A 286 -15.12 -7.70 18.93
N ALA A 287 -14.62 -8.05 17.75
CA ALA A 287 -15.39 -8.75 16.73
C ALA A 287 -15.94 -10.09 17.24
N LEU A 288 -15.12 -10.87 17.94
CA LEU A 288 -15.54 -12.13 18.57
C LEU A 288 -16.66 -11.92 19.61
N THR A 289 -16.68 -10.79 20.33
CA THR A 289 -17.77 -10.55 21.28
C THR A 289 -19.13 -10.41 20.62
N ALA A 290 -19.19 -9.92 19.38
CA ALA A 290 -20.43 -9.89 18.60
C ALA A 290 -20.98 -11.29 18.36
N SER A 291 -20.11 -12.27 18.07
CA SER A 291 -20.51 -13.66 17.91
C SER A 291 -21.09 -14.29 19.18
N LEU A 292 -20.74 -13.74 20.35
CA LEU A 292 -21.22 -14.18 21.66
C LEU A 292 -22.42 -13.38 22.17
N ASN A 293 -22.79 -12.29 21.50
CA ASN A 293 -23.78 -11.31 21.97
C ASN A 293 -24.76 -10.93 20.85
N ASP A 294 -25.35 -11.95 20.20
CA ASP A 294 -26.39 -11.81 19.17
C ASP A 294 -26.05 -10.83 18.04
N GLY A 295 -24.77 -10.78 17.63
CA GLY A 295 -24.27 -9.92 16.55
C GLY A 295 -23.92 -8.49 16.99
N VAL A 296 -24.03 -8.15 18.28
CA VAL A 296 -23.70 -6.81 18.79
C VAL A 296 -22.33 -6.83 19.47
N PRO A 297 -21.31 -6.15 18.90
CA PRO A 297 -19.99 -6.07 19.51
C PRO A 297 -20.02 -5.20 20.78
N LEU A 298 -19.08 -5.44 21.71
CA LEU A 298 -18.95 -4.64 22.93
C LEU A 298 -18.70 -3.15 22.65
N VAL A 299 -17.91 -2.85 21.62
CA VAL A 299 -17.63 -1.50 21.12
C VAL A 299 -18.01 -1.45 19.65
N GLY A 300 -18.69 -0.39 19.23
CA GLY A 300 -19.08 -0.21 17.83
C GLY A 300 -17.86 -0.23 16.88
N GLU A 301 -17.99 -0.91 15.75
CA GLU A 301 -16.89 -1.19 14.81
C GLU A 301 -16.21 0.10 14.34
N PHE A 302 -16.95 1.18 14.08
CA PHE A 302 -16.36 2.50 13.78
C PHE A 302 -15.30 2.94 14.80
N TRP A 303 -15.57 2.80 16.11
CA TRP A 303 -14.65 3.25 17.14
C TRP A 303 -13.43 2.35 17.27
N ILE A 304 -13.59 1.04 17.02
CA ILE A 304 -12.46 0.10 16.96
C ILE A 304 -11.59 0.41 15.74
N THR A 305 -12.19 0.65 14.57
CA THR A 305 -11.45 1.00 13.36
C THR A 305 -10.75 2.35 13.48
N PHE A 306 -11.43 3.35 14.04
CA PHE A 306 -10.81 4.64 14.33
C PHE A 306 -9.67 4.51 15.36
N GLY A 307 -9.85 3.69 16.39
CA GLY A 307 -8.82 3.41 17.39
C GLY A 307 -7.59 2.73 16.77
N PHE A 308 -7.79 1.78 15.86
CA PHE A 308 -6.70 1.17 15.09
C PHE A 308 -5.95 2.20 14.25
N PHE A 309 -6.68 3.03 13.49
CA PHE A 309 -6.10 4.13 12.72
C PHE A 309 -5.28 5.09 13.59
N ALA A 310 -5.86 5.54 14.72
CA ALA A 310 -5.20 6.45 15.64
C ALA A 310 -3.94 5.83 16.27
N TYR A 311 -4.04 4.58 16.72
CA TYR A 311 -2.91 3.82 17.27
C TYR A 311 -1.77 3.72 16.25
N SER A 312 -2.07 3.26 15.03
CA SER A 312 -1.09 3.14 13.95
C SER A 312 -0.45 4.48 13.60
N GLY A 313 -1.24 5.57 13.61
CA GLY A 313 -0.72 6.92 13.42
C GLY A 313 0.24 7.35 14.53
N THR A 314 -0.08 7.06 15.79
CA THR A 314 0.83 7.38 16.91
C THR A 314 2.14 6.62 16.84
N GLU A 315 2.12 5.35 16.42
CA GLU A 315 3.35 4.58 16.24
C GLU A 315 4.15 5.07 15.04
N CYS A 316 3.51 5.36 13.90
CA CYS A 316 4.19 5.86 12.70
C CYS A 316 4.95 7.17 12.94
N VAL A 317 4.41 8.09 13.74
CA VAL A 317 5.04 9.37 14.08
C VAL A 317 6.19 9.23 15.10
N ARG A 318 6.27 8.10 15.82
CA ARG A 318 7.32 7.85 16.82
C ARG A 318 8.67 7.41 16.24
N ILE A 319 8.72 7.07 14.96
CA ILE A 319 9.97 6.69 14.25
C ILE A 319 10.90 7.88 14.16
#